data_AF-A0A4D6HD16-F1
#
_entry.id   AF-A0A4D6HD16-F1
#
_cell.length_a   1.000
_cell.length_b   1.000
_cell.length_c   1.000
_cell.angle_alpha   90.00
_cell.angle_beta   90.00
_cell.angle_gamma   90.00
#
_symmetry.space_group_name_H-M   'P 1'
#
loop_
_entity.id
_entity.type
_entity.pdbx_description
1 polymer ?
#
loop_
_entity_poly.entity_id
_entity_poly.type
_entity_poly.pdbx_seq_one_letter_code
_entity_poly.pdbx_strand_id
1 'polypeptide(L)'
;MVSTILMVSYRNKSGFSQYATALYHYGLLYFENRVDETQSLPDVFDRAPLTTEQLLHNETPASEPRTPLSVSVAGEESLSRYGTYTNRGTVGELFTRIALDQELGRERAIEAAAGWGNDTLTTVATDDGPGFVWVTRWDAAEDADQFEAAIEDFGDRRPETVTSGDRSLSTTFEVDRPSADVVVVYIGSESLSETLSADADGEHVTIDPRD
;
A
#
# COMPACT_ATOMS: atom_id res chain seq x y z
N MET A 1 -27.30 -12.68 -5.90
CA MET A 1 -27.67 -12.76 -4.46
C MET A 1 -26.48 -13.11 -3.56
N VAL A 2 -25.69 -14.15 -3.88
CA VAL A 2 -24.47 -14.51 -3.09
C VAL A 2 -23.44 -13.37 -3.08
N SER A 3 -23.15 -12.78 -4.25
CA SER A 3 -22.21 -11.65 -4.40
C SER A 3 -22.60 -10.41 -3.56
N THR A 4 -23.88 -10.05 -3.50
CA THR A 4 -24.39 -8.90 -2.70
C THR A 4 -24.27 -9.14 -1.18
N ILE A 5 -24.53 -10.36 -0.70
CA ILE A 5 -24.43 -10.71 0.73
C ILE A 5 -22.95 -10.77 1.18
N LEU A 6 -22.07 -11.30 0.33
CA LEU A 6 -20.62 -11.28 0.55
C LEU A 6 -20.07 -9.86 0.61
N MET A 7 -20.53 -8.98 -0.27
CA MET A 7 -20.09 -7.59 -0.34
C MET A 7 -20.50 -6.79 0.91
N VAL A 8 -21.71 -6.98 1.45
CA VAL A 8 -22.17 -6.32 2.69
C VAL A 8 -21.40 -6.84 3.92
N SER A 9 -21.12 -8.15 3.98
CA SER A 9 -20.33 -8.76 5.07
C SER A 9 -18.85 -8.37 5.04
N TYR A 10 -18.28 -8.21 3.84
CA TYR A 10 -16.94 -7.68 3.63
C TYR A 10 -16.84 -6.21 4.10
N ARG A 11 -17.79 -5.36 3.68
CA ARG A 11 -17.78 -3.91 3.93
C ARG A 11 -17.91 -3.50 5.40
N ASN A 12 -18.49 -4.34 6.26
CA ASN A 12 -18.68 -4.03 7.69
C ASN A 12 -17.54 -4.52 8.61
N LYS A 13 -16.41 -4.93 8.03
CA LYS A 13 -15.23 -5.42 8.78
C LYS A 13 -14.26 -4.27 9.09
N SER A 14 -13.47 -4.42 10.16
CA SER A 14 -12.29 -3.55 10.39
C SER A 14 -11.34 -3.62 9.19
N GLY A 15 -10.55 -2.56 8.93
CA GLY A 15 -9.61 -2.55 7.79
C GLY A 15 -8.73 -3.79 7.70
N PHE A 16 -8.22 -4.29 8.83
CA PHE A 16 -7.46 -5.55 8.88
C PHE A 16 -8.29 -6.77 8.41
N SER A 17 -9.54 -6.87 8.86
CA SER A 17 -10.44 -7.96 8.47
C SER A 17 -10.93 -7.84 7.02
N GLN A 18 -11.06 -6.62 6.50
CA GLN A 18 -11.28 -6.38 5.07
C GLN A 18 -10.08 -6.88 4.29
N TYR A 19 -8.88 -6.37 4.56
CA TYR A 19 -7.65 -6.78 3.89
C TYR A 19 -7.45 -8.31 3.89
N ALA A 20 -7.62 -8.95 5.04
CA ALA A 20 -7.47 -10.41 5.18
C ALA A 20 -8.45 -11.24 4.32
N THR A 21 -9.61 -10.67 3.96
CA THR A 21 -10.63 -11.37 3.15
C THR A 21 -10.78 -10.83 1.74
N ALA A 22 -10.13 -9.71 1.42
CA ALA A 22 -10.31 -8.99 0.17
C ALA A 22 -9.87 -9.82 -1.05
N LEU A 23 -8.71 -10.48 -0.96
CA LEU A 23 -8.19 -11.31 -2.04
C LEU A 23 -9.11 -12.48 -2.38
N TYR A 24 -9.76 -13.09 -1.39
CA TYR A 24 -10.76 -14.15 -1.63
C TYR A 24 -12.01 -13.59 -2.31
N HIS A 25 -12.48 -12.41 -1.88
CA HIS A 25 -13.66 -11.77 -2.45
C HIS A 25 -13.44 -11.37 -3.91
N TYR A 26 -12.38 -10.62 -4.20
CA TYR A 26 -12.08 -10.16 -5.55
C TYR A 26 -11.59 -11.28 -6.46
N GLY A 27 -10.87 -12.28 -5.92
CA GLY A 27 -10.53 -13.49 -6.66
C GLY A 27 -11.77 -14.26 -7.12
N LEU A 28 -12.77 -14.43 -6.25
CA LEU A 28 -14.03 -15.05 -6.64
C LEU A 28 -14.74 -14.25 -7.75
N LEU A 29 -14.82 -12.93 -7.63
CA LEU A 29 -15.42 -12.08 -8.67
C LEU A 29 -14.69 -12.17 -10.02
N TYR A 30 -13.36 -12.25 -10.00
CA TYR A 30 -12.57 -12.44 -11.22
C TYR A 30 -12.93 -13.74 -11.93
N PHE A 31 -13.04 -14.86 -11.19
CA PHE A 31 -13.43 -16.15 -11.75
C PHE A 31 -14.89 -16.16 -12.21
N GLU A 32 -15.82 -15.64 -11.41
CA GLU A 32 -17.25 -15.57 -11.76
C GLU A 32 -17.50 -14.79 -13.07
N ASN A 33 -16.68 -13.76 -13.35
CA ASN A 33 -16.83 -12.93 -14.54
C ASN A 33 -16.12 -13.46 -15.79
N ARG A 34 -15.24 -14.47 -15.67
CA ARG A 34 -14.41 -14.97 -16.80
C ARG A 34 -14.64 -16.43 -17.12
N VAL A 35 -15.07 -17.23 -16.15
CA VAL A 35 -15.47 -18.61 -16.41
C VAL A 35 -16.88 -18.59 -16.99
N ASP A 36 -16.97 -18.49 -18.32
CA ASP A 36 -18.17 -18.85 -19.06
C ASP A 36 -18.04 -20.27 -19.64
N GLU A 37 -19.06 -20.76 -20.36
CA GLU A 37 -19.02 -22.09 -21.00
C GLU A 37 -17.94 -22.20 -22.11
N THR A 38 -17.36 -21.07 -22.55
CA THR A 38 -16.48 -20.96 -23.72
C THR A 38 -15.00 -20.79 -23.40
N GLN A 39 -14.64 -20.27 -22.21
CA GLN A 39 -13.26 -20.19 -21.74
C GLN A 39 -12.87 -21.43 -20.96
N SER A 40 -11.74 -22.03 -21.32
CA SER A 40 -11.19 -23.12 -20.52
C SER A 40 -10.59 -22.56 -19.22
N LEU A 41 -10.69 -23.31 -18.11
CA LEU A 41 -10.05 -22.92 -16.85
C LEU A 41 -8.55 -22.59 -17.02
N PRO A 42 -7.75 -23.32 -17.81
CA PRO A 42 -6.37 -22.93 -18.13
C PRO A 42 -6.23 -21.50 -18.67
N ASP A 43 -7.08 -21.07 -19.60
CA ASP A 43 -7.00 -19.72 -20.19
C ASP A 43 -7.22 -18.61 -19.15
N VAL A 44 -8.04 -18.87 -18.13
CA VAL A 44 -8.32 -17.94 -17.03
C VAL A 44 -7.12 -17.80 -16.09
N PHE A 45 -6.36 -18.89 -15.90
CA PHE A 45 -5.12 -18.90 -15.12
C PHE A 45 -3.94 -18.30 -15.88
N ASP A 46 -3.82 -18.58 -17.18
CA ASP A 46 -2.71 -18.07 -18.01
C ASP A 46 -2.76 -16.54 -18.17
N ARG A 47 -3.94 -15.94 -18.01
CA ARG A 47 -4.15 -14.48 -18.02
C ARG A 47 -4.42 -13.90 -16.63
N ALA A 48 -4.13 -14.64 -15.57
CA ALA A 48 -4.43 -14.21 -14.22
C ALA A 48 -3.70 -12.90 -13.86
N PRO A 49 -4.36 -11.99 -13.12
CA PRO A 49 -3.73 -10.78 -12.63
C PRO A 49 -2.62 -11.10 -11.64
N LEU A 50 -1.53 -10.34 -11.72
CA LEU A 50 -0.35 -10.39 -10.84
C LEU A 50 -0.35 -9.25 -9.81
N THR A 51 -1.21 -8.24 -10.00
CA THR A 51 -1.41 -7.12 -9.07
C THR A 51 -2.87 -7.05 -8.64
N THR A 52 -3.11 -6.42 -7.49
CA THR A 52 -4.49 -6.16 -7.07
C THR A 52 -5.17 -5.10 -7.93
N GLU A 53 -4.40 -4.22 -8.57
CA GLU A 53 -4.91 -3.30 -9.58
C GLU A 53 -5.46 -4.02 -10.80
N GLN A 54 -4.67 -4.90 -11.42
CA GLN A 54 -5.15 -5.70 -12.55
C GLN A 54 -6.41 -6.49 -12.18
N LEU A 55 -6.45 -7.02 -10.96
CA LEU A 55 -7.62 -7.72 -10.43
C LEU A 55 -8.85 -6.80 -10.30
N LEU A 56 -8.66 -5.57 -9.81
CA LEU A 56 -9.72 -4.59 -9.57
C LEU A 56 -10.27 -3.99 -10.87
N HIS A 57 -9.40 -3.77 -11.86
CA HIS A 57 -9.74 -3.10 -13.13
C HIS A 57 -9.96 -4.06 -14.28
N ASN A 58 -9.91 -5.38 -14.04
CA ASN A 58 -10.15 -6.39 -15.06
C ASN A 58 -9.04 -6.45 -16.14
N GLU A 59 -7.84 -6.00 -15.81
CA GLU A 59 -6.68 -5.90 -16.71
C GLU A 59 -5.77 -7.13 -16.67
N THR A 60 -4.79 -7.17 -17.57
CA THR A 60 -3.80 -8.25 -17.67
C THR A 60 -2.39 -7.71 -17.45
N PRO A 61 -1.39 -8.56 -17.14
CA PRO A 61 0.00 -8.11 -17.04
C PRO A 61 0.57 -7.46 -18.30
N ALA A 62 -0.04 -7.71 -19.47
CA ALA A 62 0.38 -7.12 -20.74
C ALA A 62 -0.25 -5.74 -21.00
N SER A 63 -1.46 -5.50 -20.49
CA SER A 63 -2.15 -4.21 -20.63
C SER A 63 -1.81 -3.24 -19.50
N GLU A 64 -1.58 -3.76 -18.29
CA GLU A 64 -1.20 -2.99 -17.10
C GLU A 64 0.09 -3.56 -16.49
N PRO A 65 1.25 -3.35 -17.11
CA PRO A 65 2.51 -3.85 -16.59
C PRO A 65 2.88 -3.11 -15.31
N ARG A 66 3.17 -3.86 -14.24
CA ARG A 66 3.64 -3.28 -12.96
C ARG A 66 4.80 -2.32 -13.18
N THR A 67 4.67 -1.10 -12.67
CA THR A 67 5.71 -0.08 -12.77
C THR A 67 6.98 -0.54 -12.02
N PRO A 68 8.17 -0.53 -12.65
CA PRO A 68 9.39 -1.01 -12.01
C PRO A 68 9.68 -0.24 -10.72
N LEU A 69 10.00 -0.94 -9.63
CA LEU A 69 10.37 -0.31 -8.36
C LEU A 69 11.29 -1.26 -7.60
N SER A 70 12.43 -0.74 -7.18
CA SER A 70 13.42 -1.45 -6.38
C SER A 70 13.75 -0.59 -5.17
N VAL A 71 13.29 -1.03 -3.99
CA VAL A 71 13.52 -0.30 -2.74
C VAL A 71 14.66 -0.95 -1.98
N SER A 72 15.67 -0.16 -1.68
CA SER A 72 16.77 -0.55 -0.82
C SER A 72 16.80 0.31 0.44
N VAL A 73 17.31 -0.27 1.52
CA VAL A 73 17.48 0.43 2.79
C VAL A 73 18.98 0.43 3.07
N ALA A 74 19.59 1.61 3.03
CA ALA A 74 21.04 1.73 3.02
C ALA A 74 21.65 1.42 4.38
N GLY A 75 22.69 0.59 4.37
CA GLY A 75 23.49 0.30 5.55
C GLY A 75 22.70 -0.42 6.64
N GLU A 76 22.14 -1.61 6.39
CA GLU A 76 21.54 -2.46 7.44
C GLU A 76 22.40 -2.55 8.71
N GLU A 77 23.73 -2.59 8.59
CA GLU A 77 24.65 -2.50 9.74
C GLU A 77 24.68 -1.09 10.39
N SER A 78 24.66 -0.02 9.59
CA SER A 78 24.65 1.37 10.08
C SER A 78 23.31 1.77 10.69
N LEU A 79 22.21 1.27 10.16
CA LEU A 79 20.85 1.48 10.63
C LEU A 79 20.47 0.55 11.77
N SER A 80 21.27 -0.47 12.07
CA SER A 80 21.09 -1.29 13.29
C SER A 80 21.07 -0.47 14.57
N ARG A 81 21.75 0.70 14.57
CA ARG A 81 21.70 1.69 15.66
C ARG A 81 20.34 2.39 15.80
N TYR A 82 19.52 2.34 14.76
CA TYR A 82 18.15 2.82 14.71
C TYR A 82 17.15 1.67 14.54
N GLY A 83 17.61 0.42 14.70
CA GLY A 83 16.89 -0.86 14.84
C GLY A 83 16.72 -1.74 13.58
N THR A 84 15.70 -2.61 13.57
CA THR A 84 15.58 -3.77 12.65
C THR A 84 14.65 -3.51 11.48
N TYR A 85 15.07 -3.86 10.27
CA TYR A 85 14.30 -3.71 9.04
C TYR A 85 13.75 -5.05 8.57
N THR A 86 12.49 -5.07 8.11
CA THR A 86 11.89 -6.26 7.50
C THR A 86 11.01 -5.84 6.33
N ASN A 87 11.46 -6.17 5.12
CA ASN A 87 10.71 -5.96 3.88
C ASN A 87 9.47 -6.89 3.89
N ARG A 88 8.27 -6.29 3.83
CA ARG A 88 6.99 -7.02 3.76
C ARG A 88 6.52 -7.23 2.32
N GLY A 89 7.20 -6.62 1.35
CA GLY A 89 6.91 -6.68 -0.06
C GLY A 89 5.80 -5.72 -0.47
N THR A 90 5.26 -5.99 -1.65
CA THR A 90 4.13 -5.25 -2.23
C THR A 90 2.83 -5.53 -1.47
N VAL A 91 2.05 -4.48 -1.20
CA VAL A 91 0.71 -4.55 -0.61
C VAL A 91 -0.40 -4.25 -1.62
N GLY A 92 -0.16 -3.38 -2.61
CA GLY A 92 -1.03 -3.23 -3.79
C GLY A 92 -2.16 -2.20 -3.65
N GLU A 93 -2.74 -1.79 -4.78
CA GLU A 93 -3.88 -0.85 -4.85
C GLU A 93 -5.02 -1.21 -3.89
N LEU A 94 -5.36 -2.50 -3.79
CA LEU A 94 -6.43 -2.93 -2.89
C LEU A 94 -6.14 -2.63 -1.42
N PHE A 95 -4.87 -2.75 -0.98
CA PHE A 95 -4.48 -2.33 0.35
C PHE A 95 -4.60 -0.82 0.50
N THR A 96 -4.12 -0.03 -0.48
CA THR A 96 -4.22 1.44 -0.50
C THR A 96 -5.66 1.90 -0.33
N ARG A 97 -6.59 1.34 -1.11
CA ARG A 97 -8.04 1.62 -1.02
C ARG A 97 -8.57 1.32 0.38
N ILE A 98 -8.25 0.16 0.95
CA ILE A 98 -8.75 -0.26 2.27
C ILE A 98 -8.18 0.65 3.36
N ALA A 99 -6.90 1.01 3.27
CA ALA A 99 -6.22 1.89 4.22
C ALA A 99 -6.91 3.26 4.24
N LEU A 100 -7.00 3.94 3.09
CA LEU A 100 -7.60 5.28 2.98
C LEU A 100 -9.10 5.29 3.33
N ASP A 101 -9.86 4.23 2.99
CA ASP A 101 -11.30 4.11 3.29
C ASP A 101 -11.59 4.15 4.80
N GLN A 102 -10.60 3.83 5.65
CA GLN A 102 -10.83 3.86 7.10
C GLN A 102 -11.17 5.26 7.62
N GLU A 103 -10.68 6.34 6.98
CA GLU A 103 -10.89 7.73 7.45
C GLU A 103 -11.48 8.66 6.39
N LEU A 104 -11.27 8.36 5.09
CA LEU A 104 -11.63 9.27 4.00
C LEU A 104 -12.94 8.88 3.29
N GLY A 105 -13.37 7.63 3.48
CA GLY A 105 -14.51 7.05 2.79
C GLY A 105 -14.19 6.56 1.38
N ARG A 106 -15.04 5.63 0.92
CA ARG A 106 -14.76 4.74 -0.20
C ARG A 106 -14.48 5.44 -1.53
N GLU A 107 -15.27 6.45 -1.88
CA GLU A 107 -15.15 7.11 -3.18
C GLU A 107 -13.78 7.79 -3.31
N ARG A 108 -13.40 8.57 -2.29
CA ARG A 108 -12.09 9.22 -2.25
C ARG A 108 -10.94 8.22 -2.15
N ALA A 109 -11.11 7.13 -1.41
CA ALA A 109 -10.11 6.09 -1.31
C ALA A 109 -9.89 5.33 -2.64
N ILE A 110 -10.93 5.18 -3.46
CA ILE A 110 -10.82 4.59 -4.81
C ILE A 110 -10.13 5.54 -5.76
N GLU A 111 -10.48 6.83 -5.72
CA GLU A 111 -9.87 7.88 -6.55
C GLU A 111 -8.38 8.01 -6.25
N ALA A 112 -8.02 8.23 -4.98
CA ALA A 112 -6.63 8.42 -4.56
C ALA A 112 -5.74 7.15 -4.64
N ALA A 113 -6.31 6.01 -5.01
CA ALA A 113 -5.57 4.77 -5.23
C ALA A 113 -5.51 4.38 -6.72
N ALA A 114 -6.19 5.12 -7.61
CA ALA A 114 -6.12 4.87 -9.04
C ALA A 114 -4.71 5.20 -9.58
N GLY A 115 -4.24 4.44 -10.57
CA GLY A 115 -2.90 4.59 -11.13
C GLY A 115 -1.78 4.10 -10.19
N TRP A 116 -2.10 3.20 -9.27
CA TRP A 116 -1.11 2.56 -8.42
C TRP A 116 -0.20 1.69 -9.29
N GLY A 117 1.07 2.01 -9.44
CA GLY A 117 1.96 1.24 -10.30
C GLY A 117 2.70 0.12 -9.58
N ASN A 118 3.21 0.39 -8.37
CA ASN A 118 3.92 -0.57 -7.52
C ASN A 118 4.11 -0.02 -6.09
N ASP A 119 4.49 -0.88 -5.15
CA ASP A 119 4.90 -0.44 -3.82
C ASP A 119 5.79 -1.45 -3.10
N THR A 120 6.42 -0.97 -2.02
CA THR A 120 7.09 -1.79 -1.01
C THR A 120 6.81 -1.23 0.37
N LEU A 121 6.24 -2.08 1.24
CA LEU A 121 6.07 -1.77 2.65
C LEU A 121 7.21 -2.42 3.46
N THR A 122 7.93 -1.59 4.20
CA THR A 122 9.02 -2.04 5.08
C THR A 122 8.65 -1.76 6.53
N THR A 123 8.85 -2.74 7.40
CA THR A 123 8.83 -2.54 8.84
C THR A 123 10.17 -2.03 9.32
N VAL A 124 10.15 -1.03 10.20
CA VAL A 124 11.32 -0.49 10.88
C VAL A 124 11.08 -0.60 12.38
N ALA A 125 12.04 -1.12 13.14
CA ALA A 125 12.02 -0.97 14.59
C ALA A 125 13.00 0.13 14.95
N THR A 126 12.61 1.09 15.79
CA THR A 126 13.48 2.13 16.37
C THR A 126 13.53 2.00 17.89
N ASP A 127 14.39 2.78 18.54
CA ASP A 127 14.42 2.86 20.00
C ASP A 127 13.09 3.37 20.59
N ASP A 128 12.35 4.18 19.81
CA ASP A 128 11.04 4.73 20.19
C ASP A 128 9.86 3.80 19.83
N GLY A 129 10.15 2.65 19.23
CA GLY A 129 9.18 1.62 18.89
C GLY A 129 9.11 1.29 17.40
N PRO A 130 8.19 0.39 17.00
CA PRO A 130 8.04 -0.02 15.62
C PRO A 130 7.35 1.05 14.78
N GLY A 131 7.78 1.17 13.53
CA GLY A 131 7.17 1.98 12.50
C GLY A 131 7.26 1.30 11.13
N PHE A 132 6.86 2.04 10.10
CA PHE A 132 6.79 1.58 8.73
C PHE A 132 7.32 2.65 7.79
N VAL A 133 7.94 2.20 6.72
CA VAL A 133 8.25 3.02 5.54
C VAL A 133 7.52 2.38 4.37
N TRP A 134 6.61 3.12 3.76
CA TRP A 134 5.84 2.67 2.61
C TRP A 134 6.21 3.50 1.39
N VAL A 135 6.98 2.90 0.49
CA VAL A 135 7.35 3.51 -0.78
C VAL A 135 6.33 3.09 -1.81
N THR A 136 5.65 4.05 -2.42
CA THR A 136 4.66 3.85 -3.47
C THR A 136 5.14 4.52 -4.75
N ARG A 137 4.87 3.87 -5.89
CA ARG A 137 5.15 4.40 -7.21
C ARG A 137 3.87 4.36 -8.04
N TRP A 138 3.63 5.42 -8.79
CA TRP A 138 2.38 5.68 -9.51
C TRP A 138 2.64 5.79 -11.01
N ASP A 139 1.61 5.52 -11.80
CA ASP A 139 1.71 5.48 -13.25
C ASP A 139 1.82 6.87 -13.87
N ALA A 140 1.21 7.87 -13.22
CA ALA A 140 1.37 9.28 -13.54
C ALA A 140 1.70 10.12 -12.30
N ALA A 141 2.28 11.30 -12.54
CA ALA A 141 2.60 12.24 -11.46
C ALA A 141 1.33 12.74 -10.76
N GLU A 142 0.26 12.93 -11.53
CA GLU A 142 -1.04 13.36 -11.03
C GLU A 142 -1.69 12.32 -10.09
N ASP A 143 -1.49 11.03 -10.34
CA ASP A 143 -2.01 9.96 -9.48
C ASP A 143 -1.28 9.97 -8.12
N ALA A 144 0.03 10.19 -8.16
CA ALA A 144 0.82 10.35 -6.96
C ALA A 144 0.46 11.60 -6.15
N ASP A 145 0.13 12.73 -6.81
CA ASP A 145 -0.37 13.94 -6.15
C ASP A 145 -1.72 13.68 -5.46
N GLN A 146 -2.61 12.90 -6.08
CA GLN A 146 -3.90 12.51 -5.48
C GLN A 146 -3.70 11.64 -4.24
N PHE A 147 -2.76 10.70 -4.29
CA PHE A 147 -2.42 9.85 -3.16
C PHE A 147 -1.78 10.62 -2.02
N GLU A 148 -0.80 11.48 -2.30
CA GLU A 148 -0.13 12.33 -1.31
C GLU A 148 -1.16 13.17 -0.54
N ALA A 149 -2.02 13.92 -1.25
CA ALA A 149 -3.06 14.72 -0.62
C ALA A 149 -4.08 13.89 0.18
N ALA A 150 -4.31 12.63 -0.20
CA ALA A 150 -5.19 11.74 0.55
C ALA A 150 -4.50 11.18 1.80
N ILE A 151 -3.24 10.75 1.70
CA ILE A 151 -2.53 10.14 2.83
C ILE A 151 -2.19 11.16 3.92
N GLU A 152 -1.99 12.43 3.55
CA GLU A 152 -1.86 13.54 4.50
C GLU A 152 -3.17 13.79 5.27
N ASP A 153 -4.32 13.95 4.58
CA ASP A 153 -5.63 14.12 5.24
C ASP A 153 -6.02 12.88 6.07
N PHE A 154 -5.58 11.70 5.65
CA PHE A 154 -5.72 10.48 6.45
C PHE A 154 -4.91 10.55 7.75
N GLY A 155 -3.67 11.04 7.68
CA GLY A 155 -2.80 11.28 8.83
C GLY A 155 -3.39 12.31 9.80
N ASP A 156 -3.88 13.44 9.28
CA ASP A 156 -4.49 14.53 10.07
C ASP A 156 -5.73 14.09 10.85
N ARG A 157 -6.44 13.06 10.38
CA ARG A 157 -7.63 12.49 11.05
C ARG A 157 -7.28 11.42 12.08
N ARG A 158 -6.06 10.89 12.04
CA ARG A 158 -5.60 9.85 12.95
C ARG A 158 -5.07 10.49 14.24
N PRO A 159 -5.31 9.87 15.41
CA PRO A 159 -4.58 10.27 16.61
C PRO A 159 -3.09 9.98 16.41
N GLU A 160 -2.21 10.85 16.91
CA GLU A 160 -0.75 10.66 16.89
C GLU A 160 -0.29 9.42 17.67
N THR A 161 -1.18 8.88 18.52
CA THR A 161 -0.91 7.69 19.32
C THR A 161 -2.14 6.81 19.37
N VAL A 162 -1.95 5.53 19.04
CA VAL A 162 -2.97 4.49 19.18
C VAL A 162 -2.61 3.59 20.35
N THR A 163 -3.49 3.50 21.33
CA THR A 163 -3.33 2.60 22.49
C THR A 163 -4.24 1.38 22.35
N SER A 164 -3.68 0.19 22.53
CA SER A 164 -4.41 -1.08 22.55
C SER A 164 -3.92 -1.93 23.73
N GLY A 165 -4.70 -1.97 24.81
CA GLY A 165 -4.28 -2.57 26.08
C GLY A 165 -3.11 -1.79 26.67
N ASP A 166 -2.04 -2.48 27.08
CA ASP A 166 -0.84 -1.86 27.65
C ASP A 166 0.17 -1.40 26.59
N ARG A 167 -0.17 -1.49 25.30
CA ARG A 167 0.69 -1.05 24.19
C ARG A 167 0.23 0.28 23.65
N SER A 168 1.16 1.21 23.51
CA SER A 168 0.97 2.48 22.82
C SER A 168 1.91 2.52 21.63
N LEU A 169 1.39 2.89 20.46
CA LEU A 169 2.17 3.06 19.25
C LEU A 169 2.00 4.49 18.77
N SER A 170 3.12 5.16 18.48
CA SER A 170 3.08 6.42 17.75
C SER A 170 2.68 6.12 16.29
N THR A 171 1.79 6.95 15.78
CA THR A 171 1.22 6.84 14.44
C THR A 171 1.27 8.20 13.76
N THR A 172 2.40 8.89 13.90
CA THR A 172 2.71 10.08 13.10
C THR A 172 2.87 9.65 11.64
N PHE A 173 2.29 10.43 10.74
CA PHE A 173 2.38 10.24 9.30
C PHE A 173 3.19 11.40 8.73
N GLU A 174 4.31 11.08 8.11
CA GLU A 174 5.10 12.05 7.37
C GLU A 174 5.28 11.54 5.94
N VAL A 175 5.27 12.48 5.00
CA VAL A 175 5.33 12.17 3.57
C VAL A 175 6.57 12.83 2.97
N ASP A 176 7.27 12.08 2.13
CA ASP A 176 8.37 12.57 1.30
C ASP A 176 8.11 12.25 -0.18
N ARG A 177 8.62 13.13 -1.04
CA ARG A 177 8.34 13.15 -2.49
C ARG A 177 9.65 13.14 -3.29
N PRO A 178 10.38 12.02 -3.31
CA PRO A 178 11.72 11.97 -3.91
C PRO A 178 11.70 12.06 -5.46
N SER A 179 10.55 11.79 -6.09
CA SER A 179 10.31 12.03 -7.52
C SER A 179 8.83 12.35 -7.77
N ALA A 180 8.50 12.80 -8.99
CA ALA A 180 7.13 13.15 -9.36
C ALA A 180 6.15 11.96 -9.30
N ASP A 181 6.64 10.73 -9.44
CA ASP A 181 5.85 9.49 -9.47
C ASP A 181 6.03 8.62 -8.22
N VAL A 182 6.87 9.02 -7.27
CA VAL A 182 7.12 8.27 -6.02
C VAL A 182 6.65 9.07 -4.81
N VAL A 183 5.92 8.41 -3.91
CA VAL A 183 5.53 8.94 -2.60
C VAL A 183 6.03 7.98 -1.53
N VAL A 184 6.74 8.50 -0.53
CA VAL A 184 7.23 7.74 0.62
C VAL A 184 6.49 8.16 1.87
N VAL A 185 5.87 7.22 2.55
CA VAL A 185 5.10 7.46 3.78
C VAL A 185 5.83 6.83 4.96
N TYR A 186 6.22 7.65 5.92
CA TYR A 186 6.75 7.23 7.21
C TYR A 186 5.62 7.17 8.22
N ILE A 187 5.44 6.01 8.86
CA ILE A 187 4.36 5.78 9.83
C ILE A 187 4.98 5.28 11.13
N GLY A 188 4.99 6.09 12.18
CA GLY A 188 5.64 5.70 13.43
C GLY A 188 5.89 6.89 14.35
N SER A 189 6.97 6.82 15.13
CA SER A 189 7.46 7.96 15.91
C SER A 189 7.94 9.09 15.01
N GLU A 190 7.85 10.33 15.50
CA GLU A 190 8.42 11.51 14.85
C GLU A 190 9.93 11.33 14.56
N SER A 191 10.65 10.65 15.46
CA SER A 191 12.07 10.33 15.24
C SER A 191 12.33 9.48 13.99
N LEU A 192 11.39 8.63 13.56
CA LEU A 192 11.54 7.82 12.35
C LEU A 192 11.63 8.73 11.11
N SER A 193 10.69 9.66 11.02
CA SER A 193 10.57 10.59 9.90
C SER A 193 11.49 11.78 10.01
N GLU A 194 12.19 12.00 11.12
CA GLU A 194 13.34 12.91 11.23
C GLU A 194 14.66 12.22 10.83
N THR A 195 14.78 10.93 11.16
CA THR A 195 16.04 10.18 10.99
C THR A 195 16.17 9.55 9.61
N LEU A 196 15.11 9.36 8.83
CA LEU A 196 15.17 8.70 7.53
C LEU A 196 14.74 9.61 6.39
N SER A 197 15.51 9.67 5.30
CA SER A 197 15.15 10.30 4.03
C SER A 197 15.04 9.27 2.92
N ALA A 198 14.35 9.65 1.83
CA ALA A 198 14.32 8.88 0.60
C ALA A 198 15.04 9.62 -0.53
N ASP A 199 15.79 8.89 -1.33
CA ASP A 199 16.34 9.35 -2.60
C ASP A 199 15.87 8.43 -3.73
N ALA A 200 15.49 9.01 -4.87
CA ALA A 200 15.00 8.27 -6.03
C ALA A 200 15.89 8.51 -7.25
N ASP A 201 16.40 7.42 -7.82
CA ASP A 201 17.10 7.39 -9.10
C ASP A 201 16.44 6.38 -10.05
N GLY A 202 15.59 6.89 -10.93
CA GLY A 202 14.85 6.09 -11.92
C GLY A 202 13.87 5.12 -11.27
N GLU A 203 14.23 3.84 -11.19
CA GLU A 203 13.43 2.79 -10.53
C GLU A 203 13.94 2.40 -9.15
N HIS A 204 15.09 2.94 -8.75
CA HIS A 204 15.70 2.67 -7.47
C HIS A 204 15.29 3.75 -6.47
N VAL A 205 14.77 3.33 -5.33
CA VAL A 205 14.52 4.20 -4.18
C VAL A 205 15.38 3.70 -3.03
N THR A 206 16.18 4.59 -2.45
CA THR A 206 17.03 4.29 -1.30
C THR A 206 16.50 5.01 -0.08
N ILE A 207 16.30 4.27 1.01
CA ILE A 207 15.98 4.83 2.32
C ILE A 207 17.27 4.91 3.13
N ASP A 208 17.70 6.13 3.42
CA ASP A 208 18.95 6.46 4.08
C ASP A 208 18.70 7.13 5.44
N PRO A 209 19.62 7.02 6.41
CA PRO A 209 19.63 7.94 7.53
C PRO A 209 19.86 9.37 7.03
N ARG A 210 19.11 10.34 7.56
CA ARG A 210 19.37 11.77 7.35
C ARG A 210 20.72 12.16 7.97
N ASP A 211 21.39 13.07 7.27
CA ASP A 211 22.64 13.73 7.70
C ASP A 211 22.41 14.72 8.86
#